data_AF-A0A946S3W2-F1
#
_entry.id   AF-A0A946S3W2-F1
#
_cell.length_a   1.000
_cell.length_b   1.000
_cell.length_c   1.000
_cell.angle_alpha   90.00
_cell.angle_beta   90.00
_cell.angle_gamma   90.00
#
_symmetry.space_group_name_H-M   'P 1'
#
loop_
_entity.id
_entity.type
_entity.pdbx_description
1 polymer ?
#
loop_
_entity_poly.entity_id
_entity_poly.type
_entity_poly.pdbx_seq_one_letter_code
_entity_poly.pdbx_strand_id
1 'polypeptide(L)'
;HQIKECVISLVTEEIGQQVSLSSCDFDTETNEFEKAGFTEVKSDLITPSRIKESPINFECKVTDIIALGDKGGAGSLVLCEVLKMHIEEDILDDNNAIDPLKLNIVSRLGSDWYGKTTKESLYKITKPISRLGMGIDKLPEEIRNSEILTGNELAILASAESIPAKTVSENSFTVSEKHEKAKQLLLEGNSEEAWQILL
;
A
#
# COMPACT_ATOMS: atom_id res chain seq x y z
N HIS A 1 16.36 30.19 10.13
CA HIS A 1 16.93 30.18 8.77
C HIS A 1 16.25 29.10 7.97
N GLN A 2 15.79 29.38 6.74
CA GLN A 2 15.22 28.36 5.87
C GLN A 2 16.34 27.53 5.25
N ILE A 3 16.22 26.20 5.28
CA ILE A 3 17.16 25.25 4.68
C ILE A 3 16.41 24.33 3.73
N LYS A 4 17.10 23.84 2.69
CA LYS A 4 16.52 22.94 1.69
C LYS A 4 16.66 21.47 2.10
N GLU A 5 16.27 21.16 3.34
CA GLU A 5 16.40 19.85 3.94
C GLU A 5 15.16 19.57 4.79
N CYS A 6 14.72 18.31 4.82
CA CYS A 6 13.64 17.87 5.70
C CYS A 6 13.79 16.39 6.03
N VAL A 7 13.13 15.97 7.12
CA VAL A 7 12.87 14.55 7.39
C VAL A 7 11.42 14.26 7.05
N ILE A 8 11.17 13.16 6.35
CA ILE A 8 9.83 12.60 6.18
C ILE A 8 9.76 11.35 7.07
N SER A 9 8.81 11.30 8.00
CA SER A 9 8.64 10.19 8.95
C SER A 9 7.30 9.51 8.72
N LEU A 10 7.27 8.18 8.84
CA LEU A 10 6.00 7.44 8.78
C LEU A 10 5.26 7.52 10.12
N VAL A 11 3.94 7.56 10.03
CA VAL A 11 3.04 7.67 11.19
C VAL A 11 2.42 6.31 11.46
N THR A 12 2.66 5.78 12.64
CA THR A 12 2.03 4.55 13.11
C THR A 12 0.83 4.84 14.02
N GLU A 13 0.09 3.81 14.38
CA GLU A 13 -1.03 3.92 15.32
C GLU A 13 -0.58 4.50 16.67
N GLU A 14 0.60 4.10 17.15
CA GLU A 14 1.16 4.45 18.45
C GLU A 14 1.43 5.96 18.56
N ILE A 15 1.86 6.60 17.47
CA ILE A 15 2.21 8.02 17.45
C ILE A 15 1.15 8.92 16.82
N GLY A 16 0.04 8.35 16.33
CA GLY A 16 -0.98 9.10 15.59
C GLY A 16 -1.58 10.29 16.37
N GLN A 17 -1.76 10.14 17.69
CA GLN A 17 -2.25 11.24 18.53
C GLN A 17 -1.21 12.34 18.73
N GLN A 18 0.08 11.99 18.84
CA GLN A 18 1.17 12.97 18.94
C GLN A 18 1.27 13.78 17.64
N VAL A 19 1.16 13.12 16.48
CA VAL A 19 1.09 13.80 15.17
C VAL A 19 -0.15 14.69 15.05
N SER A 20 -1.29 14.26 15.58
CA SER A 20 -2.47 15.11 15.62
C SER A 20 -2.26 16.36 16.47
N LEU A 21 -1.61 16.23 17.63
CA LEU A 21 -1.28 17.37 18.50
C LEU A 21 -0.27 18.33 17.85
N SER A 22 0.72 17.81 17.10
CA SER A 22 1.68 18.66 16.38
C SER A 22 1.05 19.47 15.24
N SER A 23 -0.21 19.24 14.90
CA SER A 23 -0.95 20.00 13.87
C SER A 23 -1.72 21.21 14.41
N CYS A 24 -1.67 21.47 15.72
CA CYS A 24 -2.23 22.69 16.30
C CYS A 24 -1.48 23.93 15.80
N ASP A 25 -2.18 25.07 15.73
CA ASP A 25 -1.62 26.37 15.34
C ASP A 25 -0.72 26.94 16.45
N PHE A 26 0.45 26.34 16.64
CA PHE A 26 1.49 26.87 17.52
C PHE A 26 2.20 28.07 16.86
N ASP A 27 2.81 28.92 17.69
CA ASP A 27 3.59 30.06 17.21
C ASP A 27 4.83 29.59 16.43
N THR A 28 5.27 30.38 15.44
CA THR A 28 6.37 30.05 14.51
C THR A 28 7.69 29.61 15.17
N GLU A 29 7.97 30.09 16.38
CA GLU A 29 9.21 29.78 17.10
C GLU A 29 9.05 28.60 18.08
N THR A 30 7.87 27.97 18.10
CA THR A 30 7.59 26.82 18.96
C THR A 30 8.15 25.55 18.33
N ASN A 31 8.90 24.76 19.11
CA ASN A 31 9.30 23.42 18.68
C ASN A 31 8.17 22.41 18.98
N GLU A 32 7.51 21.91 17.95
CA GLU A 32 6.44 20.93 18.10
C GLU A 32 6.93 19.56 18.57
N PHE A 33 8.22 19.23 18.44
CA PHE A 33 8.76 18.01 19.08
C PHE A 33 8.52 18.04 20.59
N GLU A 34 8.81 19.17 21.25
CA GLU A 34 8.59 19.33 22.68
C GLU A 34 7.10 19.33 23.04
N LYS A 35 6.26 19.99 22.22
CA LYS A 35 4.81 20.10 22.48
C LYS A 35 4.08 18.78 22.31
N ALA A 36 4.45 18.00 21.29
CA ALA A 36 3.86 16.70 20.99
C ALA A 36 4.56 15.53 21.70
N GLY A 37 5.67 15.79 22.40
CA GLY A 37 6.41 14.78 23.17
C GLY A 37 7.20 13.81 22.31
N PHE A 38 7.70 14.24 21.16
CA PHE A 38 8.60 13.45 20.31
C PHE A 38 10.05 13.57 20.76
N THR A 39 10.81 12.50 20.59
CA THR A 39 12.25 12.49 20.86
C THR A 39 13.01 12.79 19.58
N GLU A 40 13.77 13.88 19.57
CA GLU A 40 14.65 14.22 18.47
C GLU A 40 15.85 13.26 18.37
N VAL A 41 16.13 12.81 17.15
CA VAL A 41 17.33 12.02 16.82
C VAL A 41 18.09 12.73 15.72
N LYS A 42 19.39 12.96 15.94
CA LYS A 42 20.23 13.62 14.94
C LYS A 42 20.25 12.82 13.62
N SER A 43 20.08 13.53 12.51
CA SER A 43 20.28 13.01 11.15
C SER A 43 21.76 12.88 10.80
N ASP A 44 22.08 11.99 9.86
CA ASP A 44 23.46 11.71 9.46
C ASP A 44 23.94 12.65 8.34
N LEU A 45 23.07 12.97 7.38
CA LEU A 45 23.42 13.69 6.15
C LEU A 45 22.78 15.07 6.05
N ILE A 46 21.79 15.37 6.90
CA ILE A 46 21.06 16.66 6.90
C ILE A 46 20.98 17.26 8.31
N THR A 47 20.55 18.52 8.38
CA THR A 47 20.44 19.28 9.62
C THR A 47 19.20 18.94 10.46
N PRO A 48 17.98 18.80 9.88
CA PRO A 48 16.77 18.51 10.66
C PRO A 48 16.83 17.17 11.39
N SER A 49 16.30 17.13 12.63
CA SER A 49 16.21 15.91 13.44
C SER A 49 15.14 14.94 12.89
N ARG A 50 15.41 13.64 13.04
CA ARG A 50 14.44 12.55 12.84
C ARG A 50 13.58 12.35 14.10
N ILE A 51 12.45 11.68 13.93
CA ILE A 51 11.55 11.30 15.03
C ILE A 51 11.93 9.89 15.48
N LYS A 52 12.34 9.75 16.74
CA LYS A 52 12.72 8.45 17.31
C LYS A 52 11.58 7.43 17.25
N GLU A 53 10.37 7.88 17.53
CA GLU A 53 9.18 7.04 17.65
C GLU A 53 8.61 6.60 16.29
N SER A 54 9.17 7.10 15.19
CA SER A 54 8.78 6.68 13.85
C SER A 54 9.69 5.54 13.37
N PRO A 55 9.14 4.39 12.93
CA PRO A 55 9.93 3.24 12.54
C PRO A 55 10.65 3.44 11.21
N ILE A 56 10.23 4.43 10.40
CA ILE A 56 10.87 4.77 9.14
C ILE A 56 11.02 6.29 9.03
N ASN A 57 12.25 6.74 8.86
CA ASN A 57 12.59 8.13 8.62
C ASN A 57 13.40 8.27 7.32
N PHE A 58 13.02 9.20 6.46
CA PHE A 58 13.73 9.55 5.24
C PHE A 58 14.43 10.89 5.45
N GLU A 59 15.76 10.90 5.36
CA GLU A 59 16.52 12.14 5.25
C GLU A 59 16.45 12.64 3.81
N CYS A 60 15.93 13.84 3.64
CA CYS A 60 15.59 14.38 2.33
C CYS A 60 16.25 15.75 2.08
N LYS A 61 16.68 15.95 0.83
CA LYS A 61 17.02 17.27 0.31
C LYS A 61 15.88 17.79 -0.55
N VAL A 62 15.47 19.03 -0.30
CA VAL A 62 14.43 19.70 -1.09
C VAL A 62 15.04 20.15 -2.41
N THR A 63 14.56 19.58 -3.52
CA THR A 63 15.04 19.88 -4.88
C THR A 63 14.25 21.03 -5.49
N ASP A 64 12.93 21.05 -5.30
CA ASP A 64 12.05 22.09 -5.84
C ASP A 64 10.81 22.34 -4.97
N ILE A 65 10.23 23.53 -5.10
CA ILE A 65 8.96 23.92 -4.47
C ILE A 65 8.09 24.60 -5.52
N ILE A 66 7.01 23.92 -5.91
CA ILE A 66 6.09 24.35 -6.95
C ILE A 66 4.81 24.85 -6.29
N ALA A 67 4.52 26.15 -6.39
CA ALA A 67 3.25 26.72 -5.96
C ALA A 67 2.12 26.24 -6.88
N LEU A 68 1.03 25.73 -6.32
CA LEU A 68 -0.09 25.18 -7.09
C LEU A 68 -1.18 26.22 -7.39
N GLY A 69 -1.03 27.44 -6.87
CA GLY A 69 -1.95 28.56 -7.08
C GLY A 69 -1.54 29.80 -6.30
N ASP A 70 -2.26 30.89 -6.53
CA ASP A 70 -2.00 32.23 -5.99
C ASP A 70 -3.10 32.74 -5.03
N LYS A 71 -4.16 31.94 -4.83
CA LYS A 71 -5.30 32.27 -3.96
C LYS A 71 -5.26 31.51 -2.64
N GLY A 72 -6.04 31.98 -1.67
CA GLY A 72 -6.23 31.28 -0.40
C GLY A 72 -6.70 29.83 -0.61
N GLY A 73 -6.09 28.89 0.13
CA GLY A 73 -6.32 27.45 0.00
C GLY A 73 -5.43 26.76 -1.04
N ALA A 74 -4.60 27.49 -1.79
CA ALA A 74 -3.60 26.88 -2.65
C ALA A 74 -2.48 26.22 -1.82
N GLY A 75 -2.14 24.98 -2.17
CA GLY A 75 -1.01 24.26 -1.59
C GLY A 75 0.30 24.51 -2.33
N SER A 76 1.39 23.96 -1.78
CA SER A 76 2.69 23.85 -2.46
C SER A 76 3.05 22.38 -2.63
N LEU A 77 3.54 22.01 -3.82
CA LEU A 77 4.16 20.72 -4.07
C LEU A 77 5.66 20.83 -3.78
N VAL A 78 6.13 20.11 -2.76
CA VAL A 78 7.55 20.05 -2.40
C VAL A 78 8.15 18.77 -2.97
N LEU A 79 9.18 18.90 -3.81
CA LEU A 79 9.92 17.76 -4.37
C LEU A 79 11.18 17.50 -3.53
N CYS A 80 11.35 16.26 -3.11
CA CYS A 80 12.42 15.83 -2.21
C CYS A 80 13.20 14.66 -2.79
N GLU A 81 14.54 14.75 -2.77
CA GLU A 81 15.45 13.65 -3.02
C GLU A 81 15.76 12.94 -1.70
N VAL A 82 15.48 11.64 -1.61
CA VAL A 82 15.82 10.82 -0.44
C VAL A 82 17.32 10.51 -0.48
N LEU A 83 18.06 11.01 0.52
CA LEU A 83 19.49 10.78 0.67
C LEU A 83 19.79 9.52 1.48
N LYS A 84 19.00 9.28 2.54
CA LYS A 84 19.15 8.11 3.41
C LYS A 84 17.82 7.71 4.02
N MET A 85 17.61 6.40 4.15
CA MET A 85 16.47 5.82 4.88
C MET A 85 16.97 5.17 6.17
N HIS A 86 16.27 5.41 7.26
CA HIS A 86 16.44 4.72 8.53
C HIS A 86 15.20 3.89 8.78
N ILE A 87 15.38 2.59 8.99
CA ILE A 87 14.30 1.62 9.16
C ILE A 87 14.61 0.84 10.44
N GLU A 88 13.65 0.73 11.35
CA GLU A 88 13.77 -0.15 12.51
C GLU A 88 13.79 -1.61 12.08
N GLU A 89 14.67 -2.42 12.66
CA GLU A 89 14.86 -3.81 12.23
C GLU A 89 13.67 -4.71 12.60
N ASP A 90 12.89 -4.33 13.61
CA ASP A 90 11.76 -5.11 14.12
C ASP A 90 10.58 -5.18 13.13
N ILE A 91 10.43 -4.18 12.25
CA ILE A 91 9.42 -4.15 11.19
C ILE A 91 9.83 -4.90 9.92
N LEU A 92 11.03 -5.51 9.90
CA LEU A 92 11.49 -6.30 8.76
C LEU A 92 11.07 -7.77 8.87
N ASP A 93 10.87 -8.42 7.73
CA ASP A 93 10.69 -9.86 7.60
C ASP A 93 12.03 -10.60 7.49
N ASP A 94 11.97 -11.94 7.40
CA ASP A 94 13.16 -12.79 7.30
C ASP A 94 14.00 -12.55 6.02
N ASN A 95 13.46 -11.80 5.05
CA ASN A 95 14.12 -11.42 3.81
C ASN A 95 14.66 -9.97 3.84
N ASN A 96 14.67 -9.32 5.01
CA ASN A 96 14.99 -7.89 5.18
C ASN A 96 14.07 -6.95 4.37
N ALA A 97 12.85 -7.37 4.08
CA ALA A 97 11.81 -6.52 3.49
C ALA A 97 10.87 -5.99 4.58
N ILE A 98 10.26 -4.82 4.37
CA ILE A 98 9.28 -4.27 5.31
C ILE A 98 8.07 -5.21 5.35
N ASP A 99 7.73 -5.70 6.54
CA ASP A 99 6.51 -6.46 6.81
C ASP A 99 5.35 -5.49 7.09
N PRO A 100 4.35 -5.38 6.20
CA PRO A 100 3.21 -4.49 6.40
C PRO A 100 2.42 -4.78 7.67
N LEU A 101 2.46 -6.03 8.17
CA LEU A 101 1.78 -6.43 9.40
C LEU A 101 2.50 -6.00 10.68
N LYS A 102 3.79 -5.67 10.59
CA LYS A 102 4.57 -5.15 11.73
C LYS A 102 4.64 -3.63 11.75
N LEU A 103 4.42 -2.98 10.61
CA LEU A 103 4.59 -1.54 10.45
C LEU A 103 3.55 -0.70 11.20
N ASN A 104 2.33 -1.21 11.41
CA ASN A 104 1.20 -0.50 12.06
C ASN A 104 0.94 0.92 11.50
N ILE A 105 1.22 1.15 10.21
CA ILE A 105 1.04 2.46 9.59
C ILE A 105 -0.43 2.88 9.56
N VAL A 106 -0.69 4.17 9.75
CA VAL A 106 -2.03 4.75 9.62
C VAL A 106 -2.20 5.53 8.31
N SER A 107 -3.41 5.49 7.76
CA SER A 107 -3.81 6.31 6.62
C SER A 107 -4.72 7.46 7.07
N ARG A 108 -4.64 8.65 6.46
CA ARG A 108 -5.62 9.72 6.67
C ARG A 108 -6.82 9.53 5.74
N LEU A 109 -8.02 9.45 6.29
CA LEU A 109 -9.27 9.19 5.54
C LEU A 109 -10.18 10.43 5.40
N GLY A 110 -9.74 11.57 5.92
CA GLY A 110 -10.48 12.83 5.89
C GLY A 110 -11.10 13.19 7.25
N SER A 111 -11.25 14.49 7.52
CA SER A 111 -11.62 15.01 8.84
C SER A 111 -10.79 14.34 9.94
N ASP A 112 -11.42 13.83 10.99
CA ASP A 112 -10.74 13.17 12.12
C ASP A 112 -10.49 11.67 11.89
N TRP A 113 -10.83 11.14 10.72
CA TRP A 113 -10.77 9.71 10.46
C TRP A 113 -9.38 9.26 10.02
N TYR A 114 -8.88 8.26 10.72
CA TYR A 114 -7.68 7.51 10.38
C TYR A 114 -8.04 6.03 10.14
N GLY A 115 -7.41 5.44 9.15
CA GLY A 115 -7.50 4.01 8.84
C GLY A 115 -6.32 3.28 9.47
N LYS A 116 -6.61 2.16 10.14
CA LYS A 116 -5.60 1.28 10.72
C LYS A 116 -5.27 0.15 9.74
N THR A 117 -4.00 -0.21 9.69
CA THR A 117 -3.53 -1.40 8.97
C THR A 117 -3.71 -2.60 9.90
N THR A 118 -4.63 -3.52 9.58
CA THR A 118 -4.91 -4.71 10.39
C THR A 118 -4.81 -5.97 9.53
N LYS A 119 -4.75 -7.13 10.19
CA LYS A 119 -4.75 -8.43 9.49
C LYS A 119 -6.00 -8.63 8.63
N GLU A 120 -7.13 -8.07 9.06
CA GLU A 120 -8.41 -8.17 8.37
C GLU A 120 -8.51 -7.22 7.17
N SER A 121 -7.79 -6.09 7.19
CA SER A 121 -7.79 -5.13 6.08
C SER A 121 -6.69 -5.37 5.05
N LEU A 122 -5.64 -6.11 5.42
CA LEU A 122 -4.57 -6.51 4.51
C LEU A 122 -4.90 -7.82 3.79
N TYR A 123 -4.77 -7.80 2.47
CA TYR A 123 -4.82 -8.99 1.63
C TYR A 123 -3.74 -8.90 0.56
N LYS A 124 -3.19 -10.06 0.18
CA LYS A 124 -2.07 -10.14 -0.75
C LYS A 124 -2.59 -10.24 -2.18
N ILE A 125 -2.17 -9.30 -3.02
CA ILE A 125 -2.31 -9.41 -4.48
C ILE A 125 -0.94 -9.79 -5.04
N THR A 126 -0.84 -10.97 -5.63
CA THR A 126 0.40 -11.40 -6.29
C THR A 126 0.62 -10.58 -7.56
N LYS A 127 1.69 -9.80 -7.60
CA LYS A 127 2.05 -9.01 -8.77
C LYS A 127 2.52 -9.94 -9.91
N PRO A 128 2.05 -9.75 -11.16
CA PRO A 128 2.54 -10.50 -12.32
C PRO A 128 3.88 -9.91 -12.81
N ILE A 129 4.93 -9.94 -11.98
CA ILE A 129 6.21 -9.25 -12.27
C ILE A 129 7.02 -9.96 -13.35
N SER A 130 6.94 -11.30 -13.42
CA SER A 130 7.74 -12.12 -14.33
C SER A 130 6.96 -12.74 -15.49
N ARG A 131 5.63 -12.65 -15.48
CA ARG A 131 4.75 -13.36 -16.43
C ARG A 131 3.74 -12.40 -17.04
N LEU A 132 3.71 -12.34 -18.37
CA LEU A 132 2.69 -11.59 -19.10
C LEU A 132 1.40 -12.40 -19.05
N GLY A 133 0.45 -11.97 -18.21
CA GLY A 133 -0.89 -12.54 -18.21
C GLY A 133 -1.56 -12.37 -19.58
N MET A 134 -2.40 -13.33 -19.96
CA MET A 134 -3.06 -13.36 -21.26
C MET A 134 -3.99 -12.16 -21.51
N GLY A 135 -4.54 -11.57 -20.43
CA GLY A 135 -5.57 -10.53 -20.51
C GLY A 135 -7.00 -11.08 -20.60
N ILE A 136 -7.97 -10.31 -20.09
CA ILE A 136 -9.39 -10.71 -20.05
C ILE A 136 -9.94 -10.92 -21.47
N ASP A 137 -9.42 -10.21 -22.48
CA ASP A 137 -9.76 -10.34 -23.90
C ASP A 137 -9.35 -11.69 -24.52
N LYS A 138 -8.58 -12.51 -23.79
CA LYS A 138 -8.20 -13.88 -24.20
C LYS A 138 -8.92 -14.99 -23.45
N LEU A 139 -9.72 -14.65 -22.43
CA LEU A 139 -10.56 -15.65 -21.73
C LEU A 139 -11.62 -16.24 -22.68
N PRO A 140 -12.02 -17.52 -22.53
CA PRO A 140 -13.18 -18.06 -23.25
C PRO A 140 -14.44 -17.18 -23.09
N GLU A 141 -15.24 -17.06 -24.14
CA GLU A 141 -16.42 -16.17 -24.15
C GLU A 141 -17.40 -16.48 -23.02
N GLU A 142 -17.62 -17.76 -22.72
CA GLU A 142 -18.46 -18.23 -21.62
C GLU A 142 -17.97 -17.71 -20.26
N ILE A 143 -16.66 -17.79 -19.99
CA ILE A 143 -16.04 -17.31 -18.76
C ILE A 143 -16.07 -15.78 -18.70
N ARG A 144 -15.68 -15.12 -19.81
CA ARG A 144 -15.58 -13.65 -19.90
C ARG A 144 -16.93 -12.96 -19.68
N ASN A 145 -18.00 -13.53 -20.19
CA ASN A 145 -19.36 -12.99 -20.10
C ASN A 145 -20.15 -13.57 -18.92
N SER A 146 -19.47 -14.18 -17.94
CA SER A 146 -20.08 -14.72 -16.73
C SER A 146 -20.89 -13.67 -15.98
N GLU A 147 -22.12 -14.01 -15.58
CA GLU A 147 -22.93 -13.19 -14.67
C GLU A 147 -22.54 -13.38 -13.19
N ILE A 148 -21.69 -14.37 -12.88
CA ILE A 148 -21.31 -14.79 -11.52
C ILE A 148 -19.90 -14.29 -11.15
N LEU A 149 -18.96 -14.35 -12.10
CA LEU A 149 -17.57 -13.92 -11.92
C LEU A 149 -17.48 -12.42 -12.17
N THR A 150 -16.93 -11.67 -11.22
CA THR A 150 -16.73 -10.24 -11.36
C THR A 150 -15.40 -9.93 -12.06
N GLY A 151 -15.13 -8.66 -12.33
CA GLY A 151 -13.85 -8.23 -12.88
C GLY A 151 -12.63 -8.71 -12.07
N ASN A 152 -12.77 -8.90 -10.75
CA ASN A 152 -11.69 -9.40 -9.91
C ASN A 152 -11.37 -10.88 -10.19
N GLU A 153 -12.38 -11.74 -10.21
CA GLU A 153 -12.18 -13.16 -10.51
C GLU A 153 -11.67 -13.36 -11.94
N LEU A 154 -12.19 -12.60 -12.90
CA LEU A 154 -11.72 -12.63 -14.28
C LEU A 154 -10.25 -12.18 -14.39
N ALA A 155 -9.84 -11.17 -13.60
CA ALA A 155 -8.44 -10.72 -13.57
C ALA A 155 -7.51 -11.79 -12.98
N ILE A 156 -7.94 -12.54 -11.97
CA ILE A 156 -7.16 -13.66 -11.41
C ILE A 156 -6.95 -14.72 -12.50
N LEU A 157 -8.01 -15.13 -13.22
CA LEU A 157 -7.89 -16.11 -14.31
C LEU A 157 -7.01 -15.61 -15.45
N ALA A 158 -7.21 -14.36 -15.87
CA ALA A 158 -6.48 -13.71 -16.95
C ALA A 158 -5.00 -13.41 -16.61
N SER A 159 -4.61 -13.56 -15.34
CA SER A 159 -3.21 -13.47 -14.93
C SER A 159 -2.36 -14.67 -15.37
N ALA A 160 -3.00 -15.78 -15.77
CA ALA A 160 -2.33 -16.92 -16.39
C ALA A 160 -1.76 -16.53 -17.78
N GLU A 161 -0.60 -17.07 -18.15
CA GLU A 161 0.04 -16.78 -19.45
C GLU A 161 -0.77 -17.31 -20.65
N SER A 162 -1.45 -18.44 -20.45
CA SER A 162 -2.28 -19.11 -21.45
C SER A 162 -3.38 -19.93 -20.75
N ILE A 163 -4.39 -20.36 -21.51
CA ILE A 163 -5.47 -21.19 -20.96
C ILE A 163 -4.85 -22.54 -20.58
N PRO A 164 -4.93 -22.97 -19.31
CA PRO A 164 -4.35 -24.24 -18.89
C PRO A 164 -4.94 -25.43 -19.66
N ALA A 165 -4.16 -26.49 -19.82
CA ALA A 165 -4.71 -27.73 -20.36
C ALA A 165 -5.68 -28.36 -19.34
N LYS A 166 -6.80 -28.89 -19.83
CA LYS A 166 -7.74 -29.67 -19.01
C LYS A 166 -7.12 -31.03 -18.67
N THR A 167 -6.97 -31.32 -17.38
CA THR A 167 -6.40 -32.56 -16.86
C THR A 167 -7.41 -33.43 -16.12
N VAL A 168 -8.56 -32.86 -15.72
CA VAL A 168 -9.63 -33.56 -14.99
C VAL A 168 -10.75 -33.99 -15.96
N SER A 169 -11.32 -35.18 -15.73
CA SER A 169 -12.46 -35.71 -16.49
C SER A 169 -13.68 -34.79 -16.40
N GLU A 170 -14.55 -34.81 -17.41
CA GLU A 170 -15.79 -34.03 -17.44
C GLU A 170 -16.58 -34.16 -16.12
N ASN A 171 -16.88 -33.02 -15.53
CA ASN A 171 -17.73 -32.90 -14.36
C ASN A 171 -19.17 -32.64 -14.81
N SER A 172 -20.13 -33.26 -14.14
CA SER A 172 -21.56 -33.17 -14.48
C SER A 172 -22.24 -31.86 -14.02
N PHE A 173 -21.46 -30.79 -13.85
CA PHE A 173 -21.96 -29.50 -13.37
C PHE A 173 -22.54 -28.68 -14.52
N THR A 174 -23.62 -27.97 -14.24
CA THR A 174 -24.14 -26.90 -15.09
C THR A 174 -23.15 -25.73 -15.17
N VAL A 175 -23.29 -24.88 -16.19
CA VAL A 175 -22.44 -23.68 -16.37
C VAL A 175 -22.44 -22.80 -15.11
N SER A 176 -23.61 -22.54 -14.54
CA SER A 176 -23.74 -21.74 -13.31
C SER A 176 -23.02 -22.39 -12.12
N GLU A 177 -23.15 -23.71 -11.94
CA GLU A 177 -22.46 -24.42 -10.86
C GLU A 177 -20.93 -24.41 -11.02
N LYS A 178 -20.42 -24.50 -12.26
CA LYS A 178 -18.99 -24.36 -12.54
C LYS A 178 -18.48 -22.99 -12.12
N HIS A 179 -19.21 -21.94 -12.50
CA HIS A 179 -18.82 -20.56 -12.21
C HIS A 179 -18.87 -20.24 -10.71
N GLU A 180 -19.89 -20.72 -9.98
CA GLU A 180 -19.97 -20.56 -8.52
C GLU A 180 -18.82 -21.27 -7.81
N LYS A 181 -18.51 -22.51 -8.20
CA LYS A 181 -17.38 -23.26 -7.62
C LYS A 181 -16.04 -22.62 -7.93
N ALA A 182 -15.84 -22.20 -9.18
CA ALA A 182 -14.63 -21.50 -9.57
C ALA A 182 -14.46 -20.19 -8.79
N LYS A 183 -15.54 -19.45 -8.55
CA LYS A 183 -15.50 -18.24 -7.70
C LYS A 183 -14.99 -18.53 -6.31
N GLN A 184 -15.50 -19.57 -5.65
CA GLN A 184 -15.04 -19.95 -4.31
C GLN A 184 -13.55 -20.34 -4.31
N LEU A 185 -13.12 -21.15 -5.28
CA LEU A 185 -11.71 -21.54 -5.41
C LEU A 185 -10.80 -20.33 -5.65
N LEU A 186 -11.23 -19.35 -6.44
CA LEU A 186 -10.46 -18.13 -6.68
C LEU A 186 -10.32 -17.27 -5.43
N LEU A 187 -11.38 -17.18 -4.61
CA LEU A 187 -11.35 -16.48 -3.32
C LEU A 187 -10.40 -17.16 -2.31
N GLU A 188 -10.25 -18.47 -2.40
CA GLU A 188 -9.31 -19.27 -1.61
C GLU A 188 -7.87 -19.26 -2.17
N GLY A 189 -7.64 -18.66 -3.34
CA GLY A 189 -6.34 -18.60 -4.01
C GLY A 189 -6.01 -19.80 -4.91
N ASN A 190 -6.95 -20.73 -5.10
CA ASN A 190 -6.80 -21.97 -5.86
C ASN A 190 -7.11 -21.78 -7.36
N SER A 191 -6.37 -20.88 -8.01
CA SER A 191 -6.62 -20.50 -9.41
C SER A 191 -6.45 -21.63 -10.44
N GLU A 192 -5.54 -22.57 -10.21
CA GLU A 192 -5.35 -23.73 -11.11
C GLU A 192 -6.55 -24.67 -11.07
N GLU A 193 -7.10 -24.95 -9.88
CA GLU A 193 -8.29 -25.77 -9.71
C GLU A 193 -9.54 -25.08 -10.28
N ALA A 194 -9.65 -23.75 -10.10
CA ALA A 194 -10.72 -22.97 -10.70
C ALA A 194 -10.73 -23.10 -12.22
N TRP A 195 -9.55 -23.06 -12.87
CA TRP A 195 -9.42 -23.34 -14.30
C TRP A 195 -9.90 -24.74 -14.68
N GLN A 196 -9.58 -25.78 -13.90
CA GLN A 196 -10.03 -27.15 -14.17
C GLN A 196 -11.55 -27.34 -14.05
N ILE A 197 -12.22 -26.53 -13.22
CA ILE A 197 -13.69 -26.56 -13.12
C ILE A 197 -14.35 -25.84 -14.30
N LEU A 198 -13.76 -24.73 -14.77
CA LEU A 198 -14.33 -23.92 -15.85
C LEU A 198 -14.16 -24.55 -17.24
N LEU A 199 -13.08 -25.31 -17.47
CA LEU A 199 -12.80 -26.03 -18.72
C LEU A 199 -13.61 -27.32 -18.88
#